data_AF-A0A7W0L3X7-F1
#
_entry.id   AF-A0A7W0L3X7-F1
#
_cell.length_a   1.000
_cell.length_b   1.000
_cell.length_c   1.000
_cell.angle_alpha   90.00
_cell.angle_beta   90.00
_cell.angle_gamma   90.00
#
_symmetry.space_group_name_H-M   'P 1'
#
loop_
_entity.id
_entity.type
_entity.pdbx_description
1 polymer ?
#
loop_
_entity_poly.entity_id
_entity_poly.type
_entity_poly.pdbx_seq_one_letter_code
_entity_poly.pdbx_strand_id
1 'polypeptide(L)'
;MATAPEGLDSPATDELRASSRVPPWLPRLLLMIIVYVVGAFLLLQMLARVRDLLFMIVVSLFLSFAIEPAVNFLAQRGWRRGAATGLILFTVILLGIVMVVAMVPLLIGQIQGLVAEVPGWLDTIATQVNERFGTDISVSTAVTEAQDIENALRTYGADVAGNLLGFGAAVVTSLFQLLTILLFTFYFVADGPRVRRSVCSLLSPRRQREV
;
A
#
# COMPACT_ATOMS: atom_id res chain seq x y z
N MET A 1 -64.84 -44.45 -8.03
CA MET A 1 -63.94 -43.85 -9.04
C MET A 1 -62.82 -43.16 -8.28
N ALA A 2 -61.56 -43.54 -8.59
CA ALA A 2 -60.28 -42.99 -8.11
C ALA A 2 -59.89 -43.18 -6.62
N THR A 3 -59.30 -44.33 -6.31
CA THR A 3 -58.34 -44.47 -5.19
C THR A 3 -57.02 -43.80 -5.58
N ALA A 4 -56.61 -42.79 -4.83
CA ALA A 4 -55.28 -42.18 -4.94
C ALA A 4 -54.19 -43.19 -4.51
N PRO A 5 -52.99 -43.18 -5.11
CA PRO A 5 -51.91 -44.04 -4.65
C PRO A 5 -51.38 -43.56 -3.29
N GLU A 6 -51.56 -44.41 -2.27
CA GLU A 6 -50.93 -44.29 -0.95
C GLU A 6 -49.41 -44.20 -1.10
N GLY A 7 -48.81 -43.34 -0.28
CA GLY A 7 -47.42 -42.94 -0.36
C GLY A 7 -46.43 -44.10 -0.25
N LEU A 8 -45.47 -44.11 -1.16
CA LEU A 8 -44.21 -44.81 -0.99
C LEU A 8 -43.40 -44.09 0.09
N ASP A 9 -43.71 -44.37 1.36
CA ASP A 9 -42.84 -44.06 2.49
C ASP A 9 -41.58 -44.94 2.36
N SER A 10 -40.68 -44.50 1.48
CA SER A 10 -39.47 -45.23 1.14
C SER A 10 -38.54 -45.20 2.35
N PRO A 11 -38.11 -46.36 2.89
CA PRO A 11 -37.18 -46.45 4.01
C PRO A 11 -35.82 -45.76 3.72
N ALA A 12 -35.53 -45.52 2.44
CA ALA A 12 -34.39 -44.73 2.00
C ALA A 12 -34.37 -43.29 2.55
N THR A 13 -35.53 -42.69 2.84
CA THR A 13 -35.59 -41.31 3.35
C THR A 13 -35.22 -41.20 4.83
N ASP A 14 -35.40 -42.26 5.62
CA ASP A 14 -35.02 -42.30 7.04
C ASP A 14 -33.55 -42.68 7.25
N GLU A 15 -32.97 -43.54 6.40
CA GLU A 15 -31.54 -43.86 6.45
C GLU A 15 -30.65 -42.64 6.14
N LEU A 16 -31.09 -41.77 5.23
CA LEU A 16 -30.38 -40.51 4.92
C LEU A 16 -30.40 -39.51 6.11
N ARG A 17 -31.44 -39.55 6.96
CA ARG A 17 -31.56 -38.67 8.15
C ARG A 17 -30.79 -39.20 9.36
N ALA A 18 -30.59 -40.50 9.47
CA ALA A 18 -29.83 -41.11 10.57
C ALA A 18 -28.31 -40.83 10.49
N SER A 19 -27.77 -40.67 9.28
CA SER A 19 -26.33 -40.47 9.04
C SER A 19 -25.82 -39.04 9.26
N SER A 20 -26.68 -38.06 9.53
CA SER A 20 -26.32 -36.63 9.64
C SER A 20 -26.29 -36.09 11.08
N ARG A 21 -26.20 -36.97 12.09
CA ARG A 21 -25.98 -36.53 13.49
C ARG A 21 -24.51 -36.19 13.71
N VAL A 22 -24.18 -34.92 13.56
CA VAL A 22 -22.84 -34.40 13.88
C VAL A 22 -22.49 -34.68 15.35
N PRO A 23 -21.28 -35.18 15.65
CA PRO A 23 -20.91 -35.54 17.01
C PRO A 23 -20.72 -34.30 17.90
N PRO A 24 -21.13 -34.34 19.19
CA PRO A 24 -21.25 -33.16 20.06
C PRO A 24 -19.91 -32.50 20.45
N TRP A 25 -18.77 -33.14 20.22
CA TRP A 25 -17.43 -32.57 20.45
C TRP A 25 -16.92 -31.74 19.27
N LEU A 26 -17.47 -31.97 18.07
CA LEU A 26 -17.11 -31.26 16.83
C LEU A 26 -17.35 -29.74 16.91
N PRO A 27 -18.52 -29.23 17.38
CA PRO A 27 -18.74 -27.78 17.46
C PRO A 27 -17.82 -27.11 18.47
N ARG A 28 -17.43 -27.81 19.54
CA ARG A 28 -16.52 -27.28 20.56
C ARG A 28 -15.10 -27.16 20.03
N LEU A 29 -14.62 -28.15 19.29
CA LEU A 29 -13.31 -28.12 18.64
C LEU A 29 -13.26 -27.05 17.54
N LEU A 30 -14.32 -26.95 16.73
CA LEU A 30 -14.47 -25.93 15.71
C LEU A 30 -14.49 -24.52 16.31
N LEU A 31 -15.19 -24.31 17.43
CA LEU A 31 -15.21 -23.03 18.14
C LEU A 31 -13.82 -22.69 18.71
N MET A 32 -13.12 -23.64 19.32
CA MET A 32 -11.74 -23.41 19.80
C MET A 32 -10.80 -23.03 18.66
N ILE A 33 -10.87 -23.72 17.51
CA ILE A 33 -10.07 -23.38 16.33
C ILE A 33 -10.40 -21.96 15.85
N ILE A 34 -11.68 -21.60 15.74
CA ILE A 34 -12.08 -20.24 15.35
C ILE A 34 -11.50 -19.21 16.31
N VAL A 35 -11.61 -19.43 17.63
CA VAL A 35 -11.08 -18.50 18.64
C VAL A 35 -9.56 -18.36 18.52
N TYR A 36 -8.82 -19.46 18.34
CA TYR A 36 -7.38 -19.40 18.13
C TYR A 36 -6.99 -18.70 16.83
N VAL A 37 -7.68 -18.98 15.73
CA VAL A 37 -7.43 -18.35 14.42
C VAL A 37 -7.73 -16.85 14.48
N VAL A 38 -8.87 -16.45 15.04
CA VAL A 38 -9.23 -15.04 15.22
C VAL A 38 -8.26 -14.35 16.17
N GLY A 39 -7.89 -14.99 17.29
CA GLY A 39 -6.92 -14.47 18.24
C GLY A 39 -5.54 -14.25 17.60
N ALA A 40 -5.04 -15.24 16.85
CA ALA A 40 -3.78 -15.13 16.13
C ALA A 40 -3.83 -14.05 15.04
N PHE A 41 -4.94 -13.96 14.29
CA PHE A 41 -5.14 -12.93 13.27
C PHE A 41 -5.13 -11.52 13.87
N LEU A 42 -5.83 -11.29 14.98
CA LEU A 42 -5.83 -10.01 15.70
C LEU A 42 -4.44 -9.66 16.25
N LEU A 43 -3.73 -10.65 16.81
CA LEU A 43 -2.37 -10.47 17.30
C LEU A 43 -1.41 -10.04 16.18
N LEU A 44 -1.46 -10.71 15.03
CA LEU A 44 -0.65 -10.37 13.86
C LEU A 44 -0.98 -8.98 13.34
N GLN A 45 -2.26 -8.61 13.32
CA GLN A 45 -2.69 -7.27 12.90
C GLN A 45 -2.20 -6.18 13.86
N MET A 46 -2.28 -6.41 15.18
CA MET A 46 -1.70 -5.53 16.21
C MET A 46 -0.18 -5.37 16.02
N LEU A 47 0.52 -6.49 15.80
CA LEU A 47 1.96 -6.48 15.61
C LEU A 47 2.35 -5.71 14.34
N ALA A 48 1.59 -5.86 13.25
CA ALA A 48 1.79 -5.09 12.03
C ALA A 48 1.61 -3.59 12.27
N ARG A 49 0.57 -3.17 13.01
CA ARG A 49 0.34 -1.76 13.34
C ARG A 49 1.48 -1.17 14.19
N VAL A 50 1.97 -1.93 15.17
CA VAL A 50 3.11 -1.52 16.00
C VAL A 50 4.38 -1.41 15.16
N ARG A 51 4.62 -2.35 14.24
CA ARG A 51 5.74 -2.29 13.30
C ARG A 51 5.68 -1.03 12.43
N ASP A 52 4.52 -0.71 11.87
CA ASP A 52 4.34 0.47 11.03
C ASP A 52 4.62 1.76 11.82
N LEU A 53 4.12 1.83 13.06
CA LEU A 53 4.39 2.96 13.95
C LEU A 53 5.88 3.07 14.31
N LEU A 54 6.53 1.95 14.65
CA LEU A 54 7.97 1.92 14.91
C LEU A 54 8.78 2.36 13.69
N PHE A 55 8.38 1.92 12.49
CA PHE A 55 9.01 2.36 11.25
C PHE A 55 8.88 3.87 11.05
N MET A 56 7.69 4.45 11.26
CA MET A 56 7.49 5.90 11.20
C MET A 56 8.36 6.65 12.23
N ILE A 57 8.52 6.11 13.44
CA ILE A 57 9.40 6.69 14.46
C ILE A 57 10.87 6.64 14.00
N VAL A 58 11.33 5.53 13.45
CA VAL A 58 12.72 5.39 12.96
C VAL A 58 12.99 6.33 11.79
N VAL A 59 12.07 6.42 10.83
CA VAL A 59 12.17 7.35 9.69
C VAL A 59 12.19 8.80 10.16
N SER A 60 11.30 9.17 11.07
CA SER A 60 11.26 10.54 11.62
C SER A 60 12.49 10.89 12.44
N LEU A 61 13.07 9.93 13.18
CA LEU A 61 14.33 10.09 13.88
C LEU A 61 15.50 10.33 12.91
N PHE A 62 15.59 9.53 11.85
CA PHE A 62 16.60 9.72 10.82
C PHE A 62 16.48 11.08 10.15
N LEU A 63 15.26 11.48 9.77
CA LEU A 63 14.98 12.77 9.17
C LEU A 63 15.31 13.93 10.13
N SER A 64 15.04 13.75 11.43
CA SER A 64 15.37 14.71 12.47
C SER A 64 16.88 14.95 12.54
N PHE A 65 17.70 13.89 12.56
CA PHE A 65 19.15 14.02 12.56
C PHE A 65 19.70 14.61 11.24
N ALA A 66 19.09 14.29 10.09
CA ALA A 66 19.50 14.86 8.82
C ALA A 66 19.24 16.38 8.73
N ILE A 67 18.15 16.85 9.33
CA ILE A 67 17.74 18.26 9.30
C ILE A 67 18.38 19.09 10.43
N GLU A 68 18.80 18.46 11.53
CA GLU A 68 19.43 19.10 12.68
C GLU A 68 20.55 20.10 12.33
N PRO A 69 21.54 19.82 11.46
CA PRO A 69 22.58 20.81 11.13
C PRO A 69 22.01 22.08 10.51
N ALA A 70 21.02 21.96 9.61
CA ALA A 70 20.37 23.10 8.98
C ALA A 70 19.57 23.93 10.01
N VAL A 71 18.88 23.26 10.93
CA VAL A 71 18.14 23.94 12.01
C VAL A 71 19.08 24.63 12.99
N ASN A 72 20.19 23.99 13.34
CA ASN A 72 21.21 24.56 14.21
C ASN A 72 21.87 25.79 13.57
N PHE A 73 22.09 25.79 12.26
CA PHE A 73 22.58 26.96 11.53
C PHE A 73 21.63 28.16 11.65
N LEU A 74 20.31 27.95 11.50
CA LEU A 74 19.30 29.00 11.68
C LEU A 74 19.17 29.43 13.15
N ALA A 75 19.23 28.49 14.09
CA ALA A 75 19.15 28.79 15.52
C ALA A 75 20.34 29.64 15.99
N GLN A 76 21.55 29.39 15.47
CA GLN A 76 22.72 30.24 15.70
C GLN A 76 22.55 31.66 15.17
N ARG A 77 21.72 31.85 14.14
CA ARG A 77 21.34 33.17 13.59
C ARG A 77 20.26 33.89 14.42
N GLY A 78 19.88 33.35 15.57
CA GLY A 78 18.92 33.95 16.50
C GLY A 78 17.46 33.49 16.35
N TRP A 79 17.19 32.49 15.50
CA TRP A 79 15.83 31.97 15.34
C TRP A 79 15.41 31.09 16.53
N ARG A 80 14.14 31.19 16.93
CA ARG A 80 13.54 30.24 17.88
C ARG A 80 13.55 28.85 17.24
N ARG A 81 14.03 27.83 17.95
CA ARG A 81 14.20 26.47 17.41
C ARG A 81 12.96 25.94 16.67
N GLY A 82 11.77 26.12 17.23
CA GLY A 82 10.52 25.69 16.57
C GLY A 82 10.27 26.36 15.21
N ALA A 83 10.58 27.65 15.07
CA ALA A 83 10.44 28.36 13.79
C ALA A 83 11.49 27.91 12.77
N ALA A 84 12.73 27.67 13.22
CA ALA A 84 13.79 27.13 12.36
C ALA A 84 13.43 25.72 11.87
N THR A 85 12.94 24.83 12.74
CA THR A 85 12.48 23.49 12.36
C THR A 85 11.33 23.54 11.36
N GLY A 86 10.31 24.37 11.62
CA GLY A 86 9.16 24.51 10.73
C GLY A 86 9.55 25.02 9.34
N LEU A 87 10.46 26.00 9.27
CA LEU A 87 10.95 26.52 8.00
C LEU A 87 11.72 25.46 7.22
N ILE A 88 12.68 24.77 7.83
CA ILE A 88 13.47 23.75 7.12
C ILE A 88 12.60 22.59 6.65
N LEU A 89 11.65 22.10 7.48
CA LEU A 89 10.72 21.07 7.06
C LEU A 89 9.87 21.53 5.88
N PHE A 90 9.35 22.76 5.93
CA PHE A 90 8.59 23.32 4.81
C PHE A 90 9.44 23.41 3.54
N THR A 91 10.69 23.87 3.63
CA THR A 91 11.62 23.94 2.49
C THR A 91 11.91 22.55 1.91
N VAL A 92 12.13 21.53 2.74
CA VAL A 92 12.36 20.15 2.29
C VAL A 92 11.13 19.58 1.57
N ILE A 93 9.94 19.79 2.12
CA ILE A 93 8.68 19.35 1.49
C ILE A 93 8.50 20.06 0.14
N LEU A 94 8.69 21.38 0.10
CA LEU A 94 8.54 22.18 -1.10
C LEU A 94 9.52 21.72 -2.19
N LEU A 95 10.79 21.53 -1.83
CA LEU A 95 11.82 21.04 -2.76
C LEU A 95 11.49 19.63 -3.29
N GLY A 96 10.98 18.75 -2.42
CA GLY A 96 10.51 17.42 -2.81
C GLY A 96 9.36 17.47 -3.80
N ILE A 97 8.35 18.31 -3.55
CA ILE A 97 7.22 18.52 -4.48
C ILE A 97 7.73 19.04 -5.83
N VAL A 98 8.60 20.06 -5.81
CA VAL A 98 9.18 20.63 -7.04
C VAL A 98 9.96 19.58 -7.82
N MET A 99 10.77 18.75 -7.15
CA MET A 99 11.50 17.65 -7.79
C MET A 99 10.54 16.66 -8.45
N VAL A 100 9.51 16.19 -7.74
CA VAL A 100 8.54 15.23 -8.28
C VAL A 100 7.81 15.81 -9.48
N VAL A 101 7.29 17.04 -9.37
CA VAL A 101 6.59 17.73 -10.46
C VAL A 101 7.51 17.92 -11.67
N ALA A 102 8.79 18.23 -11.47
CA ALA A 102 9.77 18.35 -12.53
C ALA A 102 10.11 17.00 -13.19
N MET A 103 10.04 15.88 -12.46
CA MET A 103 10.29 14.55 -13.01
C MET A 103 9.12 13.98 -13.83
N VAL A 104 7.87 14.32 -13.52
CA VAL A 104 6.68 13.83 -14.26
C VAL A 104 6.81 14.02 -15.78
N PRO A 105 7.09 15.21 -16.33
CA PRO A 105 7.19 15.38 -17.79
C PRO A 105 8.37 14.61 -18.39
N LEU A 106 9.47 14.44 -17.66
CA LEU A 106 10.61 13.64 -18.12
C LEU A 106 10.23 12.16 -18.27
N LEU A 107 9.51 11.62 -17.29
CA LEU A 107 9.00 10.24 -17.33
C LEU A 107 7.96 10.06 -18.44
N ILE A 108 7.04 11.01 -18.60
CA ILE A 108 6.06 10.98 -19.69
C ILE A 108 6.78 10.98 -21.05
N GLY A 109 7.77 11.85 -21.24
CA GLY A 109 8.55 11.91 -22.48
C GLY A 109 9.31 10.61 -22.76
N GLN A 110 9.89 9.97 -21.74
CA GLN A 110 10.54 8.67 -21.87
C GLN A 110 9.56 7.56 -22.25
N ILE A 111 8.37 7.52 -21.64
CA ILE A 111 7.34 6.53 -21.95
C ILE A 111 6.77 6.76 -23.35
N GLN A 112 6.50 8.02 -23.72
CA GLN A 112 6.02 8.37 -25.06
C GLN A 112 7.04 8.00 -26.15
N GLY A 113 8.33 8.22 -25.90
CA GLY A 113 9.40 7.77 -26.79
C GLY A 113 9.40 6.25 -26.95
N LEU A 114 9.30 5.51 -25.84
CA LEU A 114 9.25 4.05 -25.88
C LEU A 114 8.02 3.54 -26.66
N VAL A 115 6.83 4.10 -26.41
CA VAL A 115 5.59 3.70 -27.10
C VAL A 115 5.64 4.09 -28.59
N ALA A 116 6.30 5.18 -28.95
CA ALA A 116 6.44 5.62 -30.34
C ALA A 116 7.40 4.71 -31.15
N GLU A 117 8.41 4.12 -30.51
CA GLU A 117 9.38 3.23 -31.16
C GLU A 117 8.88 1.77 -31.30
N VAL A 118 7.99 1.32 -30.41
CA VAL A 118 7.38 -0.02 -30.43
C VAL A 118 6.77 -0.42 -31.78
N PRO A 119 5.91 0.39 -32.44
CA PRO A 119 5.33 0.01 -33.73
C PRO A 119 6.38 -0.18 -34.83
N GLY A 120 7.46 0.63 -34.84
CA GLY A 120 8.54 0.48 -35.82
C GLY A 120 9.33 -0.82 -35.65
N TRP A 121 9.45 -1.33 -34.42
CA TRP A 121 10.07 -2.64 -34.18
C TRP A 121 9.19 -3.78 -34.65
N LEU A 122 7.87 -3.66 -34.47
CA LEU A 122 6.90 -4.63 -34.97
C LEU A 122 6.90 -4.69 -36.50
N ASP A 123 6.97 -3.53 -37.18
CA ASP A 123 7.08 -3.48 -38.64
C ASP A 123 8.39 -4.11 -39.14
N THR A 124 9.51 -3.88 -38.45
CA THR A 124 10.82 -4.46 -38.82
C THR A 124 10.84 -5.98 -38.62
N ILE A 125 10.20 -6.49 -37.56
CA ILE A 125 10.09 -7.94 -37.33
C ILE A 125 9.13 -8.58 -38.34
N ALA A 126 7.99 -7.95 -38.61
CA ALA A 126 7.00 -8.44 -39.57
C ALA A 126 7.59 -8.54 -40.99
N THR A 127 8.34 -7.52 -41.43
CA THR A 127 9.02 -7.51 -42.74
C THR A 127 10.09 -8.60 -42.85
N GLN A 128 10.94 -8.79 -41.82
CA GLN A 128 11.95 -9.86 -41.82
C GLN A 128 11.36 -11.27 -41.80
N VAL A 129 10.21 -11.45 -41.14
CA VAL A 129 9.49 -12.73 -41.12
C VAL A 129 8.84 -12.99 -42.49
N ASN A 130 8.22 -11.98 -43.10
CA ASN A 130 7.66 -12.06 -44.46
C ASN A 130 8.75 -12.44 -45.48
N GLU A 131 9.92 -11.81 -45.42
CA GLU A 131 11.03 -12.08 -46.36
C GLU A 131 11.63 -13.48 -46.20
N ARG A 132 11.72 -13.99 -44.96
CA ARG A 132 12.34 -15.30 -44.67
C ARG A 132 11.39 -16.47 -44.86
N PHE A 133 10.09 -16.27 -44.64
CA PHE A 133 9.10 -17.34 -44.63
C PHE A 133 8.01 -17.20 -45.70
N GLY A 134 8.05 -16.15 -46.54
CA GLY A 134 7.11 -15.98 -47.65
C GLY A 134 5.64 -15.90 -47.21
N THR A 135 5.40 -15.48 -45.98
CA THR A 135 4.05 -15.26 -45.44
C THR A 135 3.61 -13.83 -45.73
N ASP A 136 2.35 -13.47 -45.51
CA ASP A 136 1.87 -12.09 -45.63
C ASP A 136 1.16 -11.70 -44.32
N ILE A 137 1.96 -11.36 -43.30
CA ILE A 137 1.44 -10.99 -41.98
C ILE A 137 1.17 -9.47 -41.97
N SER A 138 -0.05 -9.10 -42.31
CA SER A 138 -0.54 -7.74 -42.14
C SER A 138 -0.87 -7.46 -40.67
N VAL A 139 -0.13 -6.55 -40.03
CA VAL A 139 -0.33 -6.06 -38.64
C VAL A 139 -1.64 -5.25 -38.48
N SER A 140 -2.53 -5.28 -39.47
CA SER A 140 -3.75 -4.47 -39.54
C SER A 140 -4.98 -5.08 -38.85
N THR A 141 -4.89 -6.26 -38.23
CA THR A 141 -6.06 -6.94 -37.63
C THR A 141 -6.10 -6.86 -36.10
N ALA A 142 -5.41 -5.89 -35.49
CA ALA A 142 -5.48 -5.66 -34.04
C ALA A 142 -6.51 -4.59 -33.62
N VAL A 143 -7.28 -4.00 -34.56
CA VAL A 143 -8.12 -2.81 -34.29
C VAL A 143 -9.63 -3.09 -34.33
N THR A 144 -10.07 -4.34 -34.56
CA THR A 144 -11.50 -4.64 -34.73
C THR A 144 -12.05 -5.57 -33.64
N GLU A 145 -11.77 -5.26 -32.38
CA GLU A 145 -12.52 -5.78 -31.22
C GLU A 145 -13.16 -4.65 -30.41
N ALA A 146 -13.54 -3.55 -31.09
CA ALA A 146 -14.31 -2.44 -30.54
C ALA A 146 -15.83 -2.74 -30.56
N GLN A 147 -16.25 -3.95 -30.22
CA GLN A 147 -17.66 -4.37 -30.24
C GLN A 147 -18.17 -5.04 -28.95
N ASP A 148 -17.54 -4.75 -27.81
CA ASP A 148 -18.15 -4.99 -26.48
C ASP A 148 -18.12 -3.72 -25.62
N ILE A 149 -18.55 -2.61 -26.21
CA ILE A 149 -18.57 -1.29 -25.57
C ILE A 149 -19.49 -1.28 -24.34
N GLU A 150 -20.54 -2.09 -24.28
CA GLU A 150 -21.48 -2.09 -23.15
C GLU A 150 -20.98 -2.88 -21.93
N ASN A 151 -20.24 -3.97 -22.12
CA ASN A 151 -19.58 -4.73 -21.05
C ASN A 151 -18.25 -4.07 -20.62
N ALA A 152 -17.53 -3.45 -21.57
CA ALA A 152 -16.40 -2.59 -21.25
C ALA A 152 -16.85 -1.36 -20.45
N LEU A 153 -17.93 -0.65 -20.81
CA LEU A 153 -18.37 0.53 -20.05
C LEU A 153 -18.81 0.22 -18.62
N ARG A 154 -19.42 -0.94 -18.36
CA ARG A 154 -19.82 -1.33 -17.00
C ARG A 154 -18.62 -1.71 -16.14
N THR A 155 -17.66 -2.43 -16.71
CA THR A 155 -16.41 -2.82 -16.03
C THR A 155 -15.50 -1.61 -15.84
N TYR A 156 -15.29 -0.80 -16.88
CA TYR A 156 -14.56 0.48 -16.78
C TYR A 156 -15.27 1.51 -15.89
N GLY A 157 -16.60 1.58 -15.86
CA GLY A 157 -17.32 2.51 -14.98
C GLY A 157 -17.16 2.17 -13.50
N ALA A 158 -17.25 0.87 -13.17
CA ALA A 158 -16.99 0.37 -11.81
C ALA A 158 -15.50 0.44 -11.44
N ASP A 159 -14.59 0.13 -12.37
CA ASP A 159 -13.14 0.21 -12.18
C ASP A 159 -12.65 1.65 -12.06
N VAL A 160 -13.25 2.59 -12.79
CA VAL A 160 -12.94 4.02 -12.67
C VAL A 160 -13.47 4.55 -11.34
N ALA A 161 -14.70 4.21 -10.93
CA ALA A 161 -15.21 4.61 -9.62
C ALA A 161 -14.39 4.01 -8.47
N GLY A 162 -14.02 2.73 -8.56
CA GLY A 162 -13.16 2.04 -7.60
C GLY A 162 -11.74 2.61 -7.57
N ASN A 163 -11.13 2.90 -8.72
CA ASN A 163 -9.82 3.53 -8.81
C ASN A 163 -9.83 4.97 -8.30
N LEU A 164 -10.89 5.75 -8.56
CA LEU A 164 -10.99 7.13 -8.05
C LEU A 164 -11.17 7.15 -6.53
N LEU A 165 -12.03 6.27 -5.97
CA LEU A 165 -12.20 6.13 -4.53
C LEU A 165 -10.94 5.58 -3.85
N GLY A 166 -10.31 4.58 -4.46
CA GLY A 166 -9.05 4.00 -3.99
C GLY A 166 -7.90 5.01 -4.03
N PHE A 167 -7.79 5.79 -5.11
CA PHE A 167 -6.81 6.87 -5.24
C PHE A 167 -7.06 7.97 -4.20
N GLY A 168 -8.31 8.41 -4.04
CA GLY A 168 -8.67 9.39 -3.01
C GLY A 168 -8.33 8.90 -1.60
N ALA A 169 -8.68 7.66 -1.27
CA ALA A 169 -8.34 7.04 0.01
C ALA A 169 -6.83 6.90 0.19
N ALA A 170 -6.08 6.53 -0.86
CA ALA A 170 -4.63 6.42 -0.82
C ALA A 170 -3.95 7.78 -0.60
N VAL A 171 -4.42 8.84 -1.28
CA VAL A 171 -3.92 10.21 -1.10
C VAL A 171 -4.16 10.70 0.32
N VAL A 172 -5.38 10.53 0.85
CA VAL A 172 -5.72 10.93 2.22
C VAL A 172 -4.86 10.14 3.22
N THR A 173 -4.74 8.83 3.06
CA THR A 173 -3.92 7.97 3.93
C THR A 173 -2.46 8.38 3.89
N SER A 174 -1.92 8.63 2.70
CA SER A 174 -0.53 9.08 2.51
C SER A 174 -0.28 10.44 3.15
N LEU A 175 -1.25 11.37 3.04
CA LEU A 175 -1.17 12.68 3.67
C LEU A 175 -1.14 12.56 5.20
N PHE A 176 -2.02 11.76 5.80
CA PHE A 176 -2.01 11.50 7.25
C PHE A 176 -0.70 10.84 7.71
N GLN A 177 -0.17 9.89 6.93
CA GLN A 177 1.10 9.24 7.22
C GLN A 177 2.27 10.23 7.17
N LEU A 178 2.37 11.03 6.09
CA LEU A 178 3.39 12.06 5.96
C LEU A 178 3.29 13.11 7.06
N LEU A 179 2.08 13.58 7.38
CA LEU A 179 1.83 14.52 8.46
C LEU A 179 2.30 13.95 9.81
N THR A 180 2.03 12.68 10.07
CA THR A 180 2.46 11.99 11.30
C THR A 180 3.98 11.92 11.40
N ILE A 181 4.66 11.52 10.32
CA ILE A 181 6.13 11.48 10.23
C ILE A 181 6.71 12.89 10.45
N LEU A 182 6.13 13.90 9.80
CA LEU A 182 6.54 15.30 9.93
C LEU A 182 6.34 15.83 11.35
N LEU A 183 5.22 15.49 11.98
CA LEU A 183 4.93 15.88 13.36
C LEU A 183 5.96 15.29 14.33
N PHE A 184 6.27 14.00 14.21
CA PHE A 184 7.31 13.36 15.03
C PHE A 184 8.68 13.94 14.74
N THR A 185 9.02 14.19 13.48
CA THR A 185 10.29 14.84 13.10
C THR A 185 10.38 16.23 13.71
N PHE A 186 9.33 17.04 13.58
CA PHE A 186 9.25 18.38 14.15
C PHE A 186 9.45 18.34 15.66
N TYR A 187 8.74 17.42 16.34
CA TYR A 187 8.86 17.23 17.77
C TYR A 187 10.28 16.83 18.17
N PHE A 188 10.90 15.86 17.50
CA PHE A 188 12.25 15.40 17.80
C PHE A 188 13.32 16.47 17.54
N VAL A 189 13.19 17.29 16.49
CA VAL A 189 14.14 18.38 16.25
C VAL A 189 13.93 19.53 17.24
N ALA A 190 12.67 19.93 17.48
CA ALA A 190 12.36 21.02 18.41
C ALA A 190 12.73 20.68 19.86
N ASP A 191 12.46 19.45 20.29
CA ASP A 191 12.76 18.91 21.63
C ASP A 191 14.08 18.10 21.69
N GLY A 192 14.94 18.19 20.67
CA GLY A 192 16.19 17.41 20.55
C GLY A 192 17.06 17.30 21.82
N PRO A 193 17.22 18.37 22.65
CA PRO A 193 17.93 18.26 23.92
C PRO A 193 17.29 17.33 24.95
N ARG A 194 15.94 17.25 24.97
CA ARG A 194 15.19 16.41 25.92
C ARG A 194 15.25 14.94 25.51
N VAL A 195 15.11 14.64 24.22
CA VAL A 195 15.25 13.28 23.68
C VAL A 195 16.65 12.73 23.95
N ARG A 196 17.70 13.53 23.67
CA ARG A 196 19.08 13.16 24.03
C ARG A 196 19.26 12.92 25.53
N ARG A 197 18.68 13.76 26.39
CA ARG A 197 18.74 13.56 27.84
C ARG A 197 18.04 12.27 28.28
N SER A 198 16.87 11.95 27.72
CA SER A 198 16.14 10.71 28.04
C SER A 198 16.89 9.47 27.57
N VAL A 199 17.50 9.50 26.38
CA VAL A 199 18.34 8.40 25.87
C VAL A 199 19.63 8.28 26.71
N CYS A 200 20.28 9.40 27.03
CA CYS A 200 21.47 9.39 27.88
C CYS A 200 21.18 9.00 29.34
N SER A 201 19.98 9.30 29.88
CA SER A 201 19.59 8.89 31.22
C SER A 201 19.22 7.40 31.29
N LEU A 202 18.77 6.81 30.18
CA LEU A 202 18.61 5.36 30.05
C LEU A 202 19.97 4.64 29.93
N LEU A 203 21.01 5.32 29.46
CA LEU A 203 22.36 4.78 29.24
C LEU A 203 23.38 5.08 30.35
N SER A 204 23.09 5.92 31.34
CA SER A 204 24.07 6.26 32.39
C SER A 204 23.44 6.66 33.72
N PRO A 205 23.69 5.87 34.77
CA PRO A 205 24.54 6.40 35.85
C PRO A 205 25.61 5.39 36.33
N ARG A 206 26.62 5.08 35.50
CA ARG A 206 27.77 4.26 35.95
C ARG A 206 29.18 4.74 35.60
N ARG A 207 29.38 5.92 35.01
CA ARG A 207 30.73 6.53 34.90
C ARG A 207 30.70 8.06 35.04
N GLN A 208 30.25 8.54 36.19
CA GLN A 208 30.39 9.93 36.62
C GLN A 208 31.35 10.03 37.83
N ARG A 209 32.50 9.37 37.73
CA ARG A 209 33.66 9.49 38.62
C ARG A 209 34.89 9.06 37.82
N GLU A 210 35.93 9.89 37.81
CA GLU A 210 37.09 9.89 36.90
C GLU A 210 36.69 10.42 35.51
N VAL A 211 37.05 11.64 35.10
CA VAL A 211 38.26 12.44 35.33
C VAL A 211 37.89 13.93 35.28
#